data_AF-X1GNH7-F1
#
_entry.id   AF-X1GNH7-F1
#
_cell.length_a   1.000
_cell.length_b   1.000
_cell.length_c   1.000
_cell.angle_alpha   90.00
_cell.angle_beta   90.00
_cell.angle_gamma   90.00
#
_symmetry.space_group_name_H-M   'P 1'
#
loop_
_entity.id
_entity.type
_entity.pdbx_description
1 polymer ?
#
loop_
_entity_poly.entity_id
_entity_poly.type
_entity_poly.pdbx_seq_one_letter_code
_entity_poly.pdbx_strand_id
1 'polypeptide(L)'
;RDISWIKYEKHREDTERSSFNNVAQRVRGAFAGWSAPNDFIGSIPGEPNPYKLMNCCSPAGMHALYLAWDNIVTRNEEGVWINLSLNHDSQWVKINSFRPYQGKVEILIKQAPVLFIRVPDWVAKDKVKVTGISNGKRLEWVGNYLKLNGLRKRQLVCLTYPLREEERKEEIGGGEFLLHWKGDTVVEISPPGRIYPLYQRRNYLTSEAPQKRVSYHVPSKEIHW
;
A
#
# COMPACT_ATOMS: atom_id res chain seq x y z
N ARG A 1 -13.92 -1.48 -7.15
CA ARG A 1 -14.19 -0.68 -8.37
C ARG A 1 -15.46 -1.22 -9.03
N ASP A 2 -16.10 -0.42 -9.87
CA ASP A 2 -17.32 -0.80 -10.57
C ASP A 2 -17.06 -1.90 -11.61
N ILE A 3 -17.98 -2.86 -11.69
CA ILE A 3 -17.98 -4.01 -12.62
C ILE A 3 -19.32 -4.10 -13.39
N SER A 4 -20.18 -3.07 -13.27
CA SER A 4 -21.48 -2.98 -13.95
C SER A 4 -21.39 -3.04 -15.48
N TRP A 5 -20.24 -2.68 -16.04
CA TRP A 5 -19.96 -2.71 -17.48
C TRP A 5 -19.78 -4.12 -18.05
N ILE A 6 -19.53 -5.14 -17.20
CA ILE A 6 -19.40 -6.53 -17.65
C ILE A 6 -20.80 -7.10 -17.89
N LYS A 7 -21.16 -7.29 -19.16
CA LYS A 7 -22.48 -7.79 -19.58
C LYS A 7 -22.48 -9.32 -19.70
N TYR A 8 -23.49 -9.96 -19.13
CA TYR A 8 -23.77 -11.38 -19.38
C TYR A 8 -24.55 -11.50 -20.69
N GLU A 9 -23.84 -11.65 -21.81
CA GLU A 9 -24.50 -11.66 -23.12
C GLU A 9 -25.17 -13.00 -23.46
N LYS A 10 -24.74 -14.11 -22.83
CA LYS A 10 -25.32 -15.45 -23.05
C LYS A 10 -25.36 -16.24 -21.75
N HIS A 11 -26.55 -16.71 -21.38
CA HIS A 11 -26.69 -17.69 -20.31
C HIS A 11 -26.12 -19.03 -20.79
N ARG A 12 -25.28 -19.65 -19.98
CA ARG A 12 -24.72 -20.98 -20.20
C ARG A 12 -24.83 -21.75 -18.89
N GLU A 13 -25.27 -22.99 -18.98
CA GLU A 13 -25.32 -23.85 -17.80
C GLU A 13 -23.93 -24.19 -17.30
N ASP A 14 -23.79 -24.24 -15.98
CA ASP A 14 -22.57 -24.68 -15.33
C ASP A 14 -22.29 -26.16 -15.68
N THR A 15 -21.01 -26.50 -15.71
CA THR A 15 -20.53 -27.87 -15.89
C THR A 15 -19.73 -28.28 -14.66
N GLU A 16 -19.38 -29.55 -14.54
CA GLU A 16 -18.51 -30.06 -13.46
C GLU A 16 -17.21 -29.26 -13.32
N ARG A 17 -16.64 -28.79 -14.43
CA ARG A 17 -15.32 -28.12 -14.47
C ARG A 17 -15.38 -26.62 -14.67
N SER A 18 -16.56 -26.02 -14.89
CA SER A 18 -16.66 -24.61 -15.25
C SER A 18 -17.98 -24.02 -14.80
N SER A 19 -17.92 -22.82 -14.22
CA SER A 19 -19.09 -22.05 -13.85
C SER A 19 -19.17 -20.78 -14.69
N PHE A 20 -20.34 -20.53 -15.27
CA PHE A 20 -20.66 -19.37 -16.10
C PHE A 20 -21.61 -18.41 -15.38
N ASN A 21 -22.17 -18.83 -14.25
CA ASN A 21 -23.05 -18.01 -13.44
C ASN A 21 -22.26 -16.95 -12.65
N ASN A 22 -22.70 -15.69 -12.80
CA ASN A 22 -22.24 -14.54 -12.00
C ASN A 22 -20.71 -14.35 -11.92
N VAL A 23 -19.97 -14.78 -12.95
CA VAL A 23 -18.49 -14.79 -12.95
C VAL A 23 -17.92 -13.40 -12.62
N ALA A 24 -18.43 -12.34 -13.22
CA ALA A 24 -17.95 -10.98 -12.98
C ALA A 24 -18.09 -10.54 -11.52
N GLN A 25 -19.20 -10.91 -10.87
CA GLN A 25 -19.42 -10.60 -9.45
C GLN A 25 -18.49 -11.42 -8.54
N ARG A 26 -18.24 -12.68 -8.92
CA ARG A 26 -17.39 -13.60 -8.13
C ARG A 26 -15.90 -13.27 -8.20
N VAL A 27 -15.45 -12.52 -9.21
CA VAL A 27 -14.06 -12.04 -9.31
C VAL A 27 -13.86 -10.69 -8.62
N ARG A 28 -14.88 -10.10 -8.01
CA ARG A 28 -14.74 -8.85 -7.27
C ARG A 28 -13.80 -9.04 -6.07
N GLY A 29 -12.74 -8.23 -6.02
CA GLY A 29 -11.71 -8.34 -4.98
C GLY A 29 -10.61 -9.36 -5.31
N ALA A 30 -10.63 -9.95 -6.51
CA ALA A 30 -9.54 -10.81 -6.96
C ALA A 30 -8.23 -10.05 -7.14
N PHE A 31 -7.14 -10.80 -7.06
CA PHE A 31 -5.80 -10.30 -7.34
C PHE A 31 -5.44 -10.53 -8.81
N ALA A 32 -4.69 -9.61 -9.38
CA ALA A 32 -4.31 -9.63 -10.79
C ALA A 32 -3.24 -10.72 -11.06
N GLY A 33 -3.66 -11.96 -11.33
CA GLY A 33 -2.73 -13.06 -11.64
C GLY A 33 -2.23 -13.10 -13.09
N TRP A 34 -2.94 -12.46 -14.01
CA TRP A 34 -2.58 -12.39 -15.44
C TRP A 34 -2.95 -11.02 -16.00
N SER A 35 -2.38 -9.96 -15.42
CA SER A 35 -2.57 -8.58 -15.87
C SER A 35 -1.59 -8.21 -16.97
N ALA A 36 -1.95 -7.24 -17.80
CA ALA A 36 -0.95 -6.49 -18.56
C ALA A 36 -0.25 -5.49 -17.63
N PRO A 37 0.95 -4.99 -17.98
CA PRO A 37 1.67 -4.03 -17.14
C PRO A 37 0.87 -2.78 -16.77
N ASN A 38 -0.12 -2.38 -17.56
CA ASN A 38 -0.95 -1.20 -17.39
C ASN A 38 -2.45 -1.48 -17.16
N ASP A 39 -2.88 -2.74 -17.23
CA ASP A 39 -4.29 -3.15 -17.24
C ASP A 39 -4.54 -4.40 -16.41
N PHE A 40 -5.60 -4.42 -15.59
CA PHE A 40 -5.93 -5.56 -14.74
C PHE A 40 -6.27 -6.81 -15.56
N ILE A 41 -6.72 -6.64 -16.80
CA ILE A 41 -7.04 -7.72 -17.74
C ILE A 41 -5.88 -7.90 -18.70
N GLY A 42 -5.26 -9.08 -18.68
CA GLY A 42 -4.27 -9.47 -19.68
C GLY A 42 -4.93 -9.96 -20.97
N SER A 43 -4.14 -10.00 -22.04
CA SER A 43 -4.56 -10.52 -23.35
C SER A 43 -3.55 -11.53 -23.90
N ILE A 44 -4.04 -12.60 -24.52
CA ILE A 44 -3.24 -13.53 -25.32
C ILE A 44 -3.55 -13.26 -26.80
N PRO A 45 -2.64 -12.64 -27.57
CA PRO A 45 -2.85 -12.39 -28.98
C PRO A 45 -3.12 -13.69 -29.76
N GLY A 46 -4.10 -13.68 -30.65
CA GLY A 46 -4.42 -14.82 -31.54
C GLY A 46 -5.43 -15.83 -30.99
N GLU A 47 -5.89 -15.71 -29.74
CA GLU A 47 -6.98 -16.55 -29.22
C GLU A 47 -8.38 -15.98 -29.53
N PRO A 48 -9.41 -16.84 -29.77
CA PRO A 48 -10.80 -16.39 -29.98
C PRO A 48 -11.39 -15.58 -28.80
N ASN A 49 -10.90 -15.83 -27.58
CA ASN A 49 -11.24 -15.08 -26.36
C ASN A 49 -9.93 -14.63 -25.70
N PRO A 50 -9.31 -13.54 -26.19
CA PRO A 50 -7.95 -13.19 -25.82
C PRO A 50 -7.84 -12.68 -24.39
N TYR A 51 -8.93 -12.15 -23.82
CA TYR A 51 -8.94 -11.56 -22.49
C TYR A 51 -9.02 -12.63 -21.40
N LYS A 52 -8.02 -12.65 -20.52
CA LYS A 52 -7.94 -13.59 -19.40
C LYS A 52 -7.78 -12.84 -18.08
N LEU A 53 -8.41 -13.39 -17.05
CA LEU A 53 -8.16 -13.04 -15.67
C LEU A 53 -7.83 -14.32 -14.90
N MET A 54 -6.64 -14.40 -14.33
CA MET A 54 -6.21 -15.53 -13.51
C MET A 54 -6.44 -15.23 -12.03
N ASN A 55 -7.20 -16.10 -11.36
CA ASN A 55 -7.63 -15.89 -9.97
C ASN A 55 -6.94 -16.78 -8.93
N CYS A 56 -6.03 -17.69 -9.32
CA CYS A 56 -5.32 -18.56 -8.38
C CYS A 56 -4.45 -17.76 -7.38
N CYS A 57 -4.08 -16.52 -7.70
CA CYS A 57 -3.34 -15.63 -6.80
C CYS A 57 -4.18 -15.07 -5.65
N SER A 58 -5.51 -15.17 -5.69
CA SER A 58 -6.36 -14.46 -4.72
C SER A 58 -6.17 -14.92 -3.27
N PRO A 59 -6.08 -16.24 -2.96
CA PRO A 59 -5.79 -16.70 -1.60
C PRO A 59 -4.42 -16.23 -1.10
N ALA A 60 -3.39 -16.35 -1.94
CA ALA A 60 -2.03 -15.90 -1.61
C ALA A 60 -1.96 -14.37 -1.41
N GLY A 61 -2.69 -13.61 -2.22
CA GLY A 61 -2.79 -12.16 -2.10
C GLY A 61 -3.42 -11.73 -0.78
N MET A 62 -4.49 -12.41 -0.34
CA MET A 62 -5.11 -12.15 0.96
C MET A 62 -4.16 -12.45 2.12
N HIS A 63 -3.42 -13.55 2.05
CA HIS A 63 -2.38 -13.87 3.04
C HIS A 63 -1.29 -12.80 3.06
N ALA A 64 -0.82 -12.34 1.89
CA ALA A 64 0.19 -11.29 1.80
C ALA A 64 -0.30 -9.95 2.40
N LEU A 65 -1.56 -9.57 2.18
CA LEU A 65 -2.14 -8.38 2.80
C LEU A 65 -2.21 -8.51 4.33
N TYR A 66 -2.57 -9.68 4.84
CA TYR A 66 -2.57 -9.95 6.28
C TYR A 66 -1.16 -9.82 6.86
N LEU A 67 -0.18 -10.49 6.26
CA LEU A 67 1.22 -10.43 6.72
C LEU A 67 1.77 -9.01 6.67
N ALA A 68 1.46 -8.25 5.61
CA ALA A 68 1.83 -6.85 5.52
C ALA A 68 1.19 -6.04 6.66
N TRP A 69 -0.09 -6.26 6.95
CA TRP A 69 -0.82 -5.59 8.03
C TRP A 69 -0.25 -5.93 9.42
N ASP A 70 0.01 -7.20 9.69
CA ASP A 70 0.57 -7.71 10.96
C ASP A 70 2.00 -7.19 11.19
N ASN A 71 2.76 -7.00 10.11
CA ASN A 71 4.13 -6.50 10.18
C ASN A 71 4.24 -4.98 10.06
N ILE A 72 3.14 -4.20 10.01
CA ILE A 72 3.21 -2.73 10.03
C ILE A 72 3.92 -2.27 11.30
N VAL A 73 3.56 -2.86 12.44
CA VAL A 73 4.16 -2.59 13.74
C VAL A 73 4.55 -3.90 14.40
N THR A 74 5.81 -4.06 14.77
CA THR A 74 6.31 -5.19 15.56
C THR A 74 6.91 -4.72 16.87
N ARG A 75 7.13 -5.63 17.82
CA ARG A 75 7.81 -5.34 19.08
C ARG A 75 8.81 -6.43 19.41
N ASN A 76 9.99 -6.03 19.89
CA ASN A 76 11.00 -6.92 20.44
C ASN A 76 11.54 -6.34 21.76
N GLU A 77 12.66 -6.89 22.25
CA GLU A 77 13.31 -6.45 23.49
C GLU A 77 13.83 -4.99 23.43
N GLU A 78 14.22 -4.51 22.25
CA GLU A 78 14.73 -3.14 22.07
C GLU A 78 13.62 -2.09 22.08
N GLY A 79 12.43 -2.43 21.62
CA GLY A 79 11.30 -1.51 21.56
C GLY A 79 10.25 -1.86 20.51
N VAL A 80 9.50 -0.84 20.10
CA VAL A 80 8.44 -0.96 19.10
C VAL A 80 8.96 -0.47 17.75
N TRP A 81 8.69 -1.22 16.70
CA TRP A 81 9.21 -1.01 15.35
C TRP A 81 8.07 -0.73 14.38
N ILE A 82 8.07 0.44 13.76
CA ILE A 82 7.16 0.78 12.67
C ILE A 82 7.90 0.45 11.36
N ASN A 83 7.53 -0.68 10.75
CA ASN A 83 8.18 -1.16 9.53
C ASN A 83 7.49 -0.61 8.28
N LEU A 84 6.19 -0.37 8.30
CA LEU A 84 5.47 0.19 7.16
C LEU A 84 4.80 1.51 7.54
N SER A 85 4.98 2.55 6.75
CA SER A 85 4.30 3.83 6.95
C SER A 85 2.87 3.75 6.41
N LEU A 86 2.02 2.94 7.04
CA LEU A 86 0.61 2.74 6.72
C LEU A 86 -0.26 3.09 7.93
N ASN A 87 -1.51 3.45 7.66
CA ASN A 87 -2.50 3.66 8.72
C ASN A 87 -2.68 2.37 9.51
N HIS A 88 -2.47 2.44 10.82
CA HIS A 88 -2.55 1.27 11.69
C HIS A 88 -2.78 1.69 13.14
N ASP A 89 -3.45 0.84 13.90
CA ASP A 89 -3.75 1.08 15.31
C ASP A 89 -3.47 -0.20 16.09
N SER A 90 -2.39 -0.18 16.87
CA SER A 90 -1.93 -1.32 17.68
C SER A 90 -2.13 -1.00 19.17
N GLN A 91 -1.77 -1.94 20.05
CA GLN A 91 -1.69 -1.66 21.49
C GLN A 91 -0.57 -0.67 21.86
N TRP A 92 0.43 -0.48 20.99
CA TRP A 92 1.63 0.33 21.28
C TRP A 92 1.56 1.74 20.70
N VAL A 93 1.05 1.88 19.48
CA VAL A 93 0.99 3.15 18.74
C VAL A 93 -0.23 3.19 17.83
N LYS A 94 -0.71 4.40 17.54
CA LYS A 94 -1.63 4.68 16.43
C LYS A 94 -0.92 5.51 15.38
N ILE A 95 -0.99 5.08 14.13
CA ILE A 95 -0.28 5.67 12.99
C ILE A 95 -1.30 6.22 12.02
N ASN A 96 -1.15 7.49 11.66
CA ASN A 96 -1.78 8.09 10.49
C ASN A 96 -0.68 8.43 9.46
N SER A 97 -0.62 7.68 8.38
CA SER A 97 0.24 7.94 7.24
C SER A 97 -0.48 8.83 6.24
N PHE A 98 0.24 9.84 5.75
CA PHE A 98 -0.24 10.77 4.72
C PHE A 98 0.32 10.39 3.35
N ARG A 99 1.06 9.28 3.25
CA ARG A 99 1.58 8.77 1.98
C ARG A 99 0.44 8.27 1.09
N PRO A 100 0.55 8.38 -0.25
CA PRO A 100 1.62 9.02 -1.00
C PRO A 100 1.39 10.52 -1.27
N TYR A 101 0.39 11.15 -0.66
CA TYR A 101 0.14 12.59 -0.83
C TYR A 101 1.31 13.42 -0.27
N GLN A 102 1.77 13.06 0.93
CA GLN A 102 2.80 13.76 1.68
C GLN A 102 3.77 12.77 2.32
N GLY A 103 5.04 13.16 2.44
CA GLY A 103 6.06 12.42 3.19
C GLY A 103 5.90 12.69 4.68
N LYS A 104 4.72 12.35 5.23
CA LYS A 104 4.31 12.68 6.59
C LYS A 104 3.69 11.46 7.26
N VAL A 105 4.08 11.23 8.51
CA VAL A 105 3.51 10.18 9.37
C VAL A 105 3.30 10.77 10.76
N GLU A 106 2.06 10.71 11.25
CA GLU A 106 1.69 11.07 12.62
C GLU A 106 1.55 9.81 13.47
N ILE A 107 2.13 9.84 14.67
CA ILE A 107 2.23 8.68 15.55
C ILE A 107 1.80 9.10 16.94
N LEU A 108 0.66 8.59 17.39
CA LEU A 108 0.19 8.74 18.76
C LEU A 108 0.72 7.58 19.59
N ILE A 109 1.49 7.89 20.62
CA ILE A 109 2.11 6.91 21.51
C ILE A 109 1.09 6.39 22.52
N LYS A 110 0.94 5.07 22.62
CA LYS A 110 0.15 4.41 23.67
C LYS A 110 1.06 3.75 24.71
N GLN A 111 1.95 2.88 24.25
CA GLN A 111 2.85 2.04 25.07
C GLN A 111 4.17 1.75 24.32
N ALA A 112 4.88 2.80 23.90
CA ALA A 112 6.14 2.69 23.16
C ALA A 112 7.16 3.73 23.65
N PRO A 113 7.83 3.50 24.79
CA PRO A 113 8.83 4.44 25.32
C PRO A 113 10.09 4.52 24.45
N VAL A 114 10.39 3.45 23.72
CA VAL A 114 11.41 3.37 22.67
C VAL A 114 10.71 2.97 21.37
N LEU A 115 10.91 3.77 20.33
CA LEU A 115 10.24 3.62 19.03
C LEU A 115 11.26 3.72 17.91
N PHE A 116 11.23 2.76 16.99
CA PHE A 116 12.00 2.72 15.76
C PHE A 116 11.05 2.95 14.58
N ILE A 117 11.34 3.96 13.76
CA ILE A 117 10.48 4.33 12.63
C ILE A 117 11.27 4.15 11.35
N ARG A 118 10.87 3.20 10.48
CA ARG A 118 11.53 3.02 9.19
C ARG A 118 11.30 4.24 8.31
N VAL A 119 12.39 4.83 7.85
CA VAL A 119 12.40 5.87 6.82
C VAL A 119 12.84 5.23 5.51
N PRO A 120 12.20 5.54 4.36
CA PRO A 120 12.64 5.01 3.08
C PRO A 120 14.11 5.33 2.81
N ASP A 121 14.82 4.40 2.17
CA ASP A 121 16.27 4.47 1.92
C ASP A 121 16.68 5.65 1.03
N TRP A 122 15.80 6.06 0.12
CA TRP A 122 16.00 7.21 -0.77
C TRP A 122 15.84 8.56 -0.05
N VAL A 123 15.39 8.60 1.21
CA VAL A 123 15.30 9.84 2.00
C VAL A 123 16.64 10.13 2.67
N ALA A 124 17.25 11.25 2.31
CA ALA A 124 18.43 11.74 3.01
C ALA A 124 18.10 12.07 4.48
N LYS A 125 18.89 11.51 5.42
CA LYS A 125 18.63 11.59 6.87
C LYS A 125 18.60 13.01 7.42
N ASP A 126 19.33 13.95 6.82
CA ASP A 126 19.34 15.37 7.17
C ASP A 126 18.07 16.11 6.75
N LYS A 127 17.27 15.55 5.83
CA LYS A 127 15.98 16.09 5.40
C LYS A 127 14.80 15.62 6.24
N VAL A 128 15.05 14.69 7.17
CA VAL A 128 14.03 14.17 8.07
C VAL A 128 13.83 15.15 9.23
N LYS A 129 12.57 15.55 9.44
CA LYS A 129 12.17 16.44 10.53
C LYS A 129 11.20 15.72 11.45
N VAL A 130 11.38 15.92 12.75
CA VAL A 130 10.53 15.32 13.79
C VAL A 130 10.02 16.44 14.68
N THR A 131 8.71 16.48 14.88
CA THR A 131 8.08 17.36 15.87
C THR A 131 7.37 16.55 16.95
N GLY A 132 7.05 17.20 18.07
CA GLY A 132 6.44 16.54 19.21
C GLY A 132 7.40 15.72 20.06
N ILE A 133 8.71 15.92 19.91
CA ILE A 133 9.78 15.45 20.81
C ILE A 133 10.45 16.65 21.49
N SER A 134 11.21 16.43 22.56
CA SER A 134 11.94 17.52 23.23
C SER A 134 13.01 18.13 22.31
N ASN A 135 12.99 19.46 22.19
CA ASN A 135 13.92 20.21 21.34
C ASN A 135 15.39 19.92 21.73
N GLY A 136 16.25 19.72 20.72
CA GLY A 136 17.71 19.69 20.89
C GLY A 136 18.38 18.32 20.90
N LYS A 137 17.65 17.20 20.81
CA LYS A 137 18.28 15.88 20.62
C LYS A 137 18.62 15.65 19.16
N ARG A 138 19.89 15.33 18.87
CA ARG A 138 20.31 14.79 17.58
C ARG A 138 19.52 13.49 17.31
N LEU A 139 19.01 13.36 16.09
CA LEU A 139 18.30 12.15 15.67
C LEU A 139 19.26 10.95 15.66
N GLU A 140 18.89 9.90 16.38
CA GLU A 140 19.63 8.64 16.45
C GLU A 140 19.10 7.68 15.38
N TRP A 141 19.99 6.93 14.72
CA TRP A 141 19.65 6.05 13.62
C TRP A 141 20.21 4.65 13.80
N VAL A 142 19.40 3.64 13.49
CA VAL A 142 19.82 2.23 13.37
C VAL A 142 19.48 1.77 11.95
N GLY A 143 20.48 1.70 11.08
CA GLY A 143 20.25 1.52 9.64
C GLY A 143 19.37 2.65 9.07
N ASN A 144 18.21 2.29 8.53
CA ASN A 144 17.18 3.21 8.01
C ASN A 144 16.06 3.50 9.02
N TYR A 145 16.21 3.10 10.27
CA TYR A 145 15.25 3.38 11.33
C TYR A 145 15.69 4.60 12.13
N LEU A 146 14.80 5.57 12.24
CA LEU A 146 14.91 6.65 13.21
C LEU A 146 14.54 6.10 14.58
N LYS A 147 15.45 6.20 15.56
CA LYS A 147 15.21 5.77 16.94
C LYS A 147 14.84 6.96 17.80
N LEU A 148 13.73 6.84 18.52
CA LEU A 148 13.22 7.82 19.48
C LEU A 148 13.10 7.15 20.85
N ASN A 149 13.60 7.82 21.89
CA ASN A 149 13.62 7.32 23.26
C ASN A 149 12.89 8.30 24.21
N GLY A 150 12.39 7.78 25.33
CA GLY A 150 11.75 8.59 26.37
C GLY A 150 10.38 9.12 25.98
N LEU A 151 9.69 8.43 25.06
CA LEU A 151 8.35 8.79 24.62
C LEU A 151 7.30 8.49 25.70
N ARG A 152 6.30 9.35 25.82
CA ARG A 152 5.24 9.26 26.84
C ARG A 152 3.91 8.86 26.21
N LYS A 153 3.09 8.14 26.97
CA LYS A 153 1.70 7.84 26.59
C LYS A 153 0.96 9.15 26.26
N ARG A 154 0.15 9.13 25.19
CA ARG A 154 -0.57 10.27 24.60
C ARG A 154 0.30 11.34 23.91
N GLN A 155 1.62 11.16 23.83
CA GLN A 155 2.47 12.03 23.03
C GLN A 155 2.17 11.83 21.53
N LEU A 156 2.07 12.93 20.79
CA LEU A 156 1.93 12.92 19.34
C LEU A 156 3.29 13.28 18.73
N VAL A 157 3.87 12.33 18.00
CA VAL A 157 5.10 12.53 17.23
C VAL A 157 4.73 12.66 15.76
N CYS A 158 5.30 13.64 15.07
CA CYS A 158 5.12 13.79 13.63
C CYS A 158 6.47 13.72 12.93
N LEU A 159 6.61 12.76 12.02
CA LEU A 159 7.75 12.61 11.13
C LEU A 159 7.40 13.24 9.77
N THR A 160 8.31 14.03 9.21
CA THR A 160 8.19 14.57 7.86
C THR A 160 9.49 14.44 7.07
N TYR A 161 9.38 14.22 5.77
CA TYR A 161 10.47 14.15 4.81
C TYR A 161 9.96 14.53 3.41
N PRO A 162 10.84 14.99 2.50
CA PRO A 162 10.45 15.22 1.11
C PRO A 162 10.08 13.90 0.45
N LEU A 163 8.97 13.85 -0.32
CA LEU A 163 8.69 12.74 -1.22
C LEU A 163 9.41 12.96 -2.54
N ARG A 164 10.06 11.93 -3.08
CA ARG A 164 10.53 11.95 -4.47
C ARG A 164 9.35 11.85 -5.44
N GLU A 165 9.49 12.49 -6.59
CA GLU A 165 8.61 12.36 -7.74
C GLU A 165 9.50 12.16 -8.96
N GLU A 166 9.27 11.09 -9.73
CA GLU A 166 10.11 10.73 -10.87
C GLU A 166 9.29 10.12 -12.01
N GLU A 167 9.68 10.42 -13.24
CA GLU A 167 9.24 9.69 -14.41
C GLU A 167 10.32 8.68 -14.82
N ARG A 168 9.90 7.46 -15.15
CA ARG A 168 10.82 6.39 -15.53
C ARG A 168 10.28 5.65 -16.75
N LYS A 169 11.15 5.46 -17.74
CA LYS A 169 10.88 4.55 -18.87
C LYS A 169 11.28 3.14 -18.46
N GLU A 170 10.39 2.18 -18.62
CA GLU A 170 10.65 0.76 -18.36
C GLU A 170 10.16 -0.09 -19.54
N GLU A 171 10.95 -1.10 -19.89
CA GLU A 171 10.55 -2.14 -20.84
C GLU A 171 9.97 -3.32 -20.06
N ILE A 172 8.67 -3.61 -20.26
CA ILE A 172 7.94 -4.64 -19.51
C ILE A 172 7.20 -5.52 -20.50
N GLY A 173 7.53 -6.82 -20.52
CA GLY A 173 6.85 -7.78 -21.41
C GLY A 173 6.97 -7.45 -22.91
N GLY A 174 8.09 -6.83 -23.32
CA GLY A 174 8.35 -6.40 -24.71
C GLY A 174 7.65 -5.11 -25.14
N GLY A 175 7.01 -4.38 -24.21
CA GLY A 175 6.46 -3.05 -24.45
C GLY A 175 7.20 -1.98 -23.65
N GLU A 176 7.30 -0.78 -24.21
CA GLU A 176 7.84 0.39 -23.49
C GLU A 176 6.73 1.15 -22.76
N PHE A 177 6.98 1.47 -21.49
CA PHE A 177 6.06 2.22 -20.64
C PHE A 177 6.77 3.41 -19.98
N LEU A 178 6.06 4.53 -19.88
CA LEU A 178 6.46 5.66 -19.04
C LEU A 178 5.66 5.62 -17.74
N LEU A 179 6.34 5.40 -16.62
CA LEU A 179 5.75 5.38 -15.28
C LEU A 179 6.01 6.70 -14.56
N HIS A 180 4.97 7.29 -14.00
CA HIS A 180 5.10 8.40 -13.06
C HIS A 180 4.99 7.85 -11.63
N TRP A 181 6.06 8.03 -10.85
CA TRP A 181 6.18 7.62 -9.47
C TRP A 181 6.10 8.81 -8.52
N LYS A 182 5.36 8.64 -7.41
CA LYS A 182 5.39 9.53 -6.23
C LYS A 182 5.72 8.71 -4.98
N GLY A 183 6.91 8.89 -4.43
CA GLY A 183 7.46 8.06 -3.36
C GLY A 183 7.72 6.63 -3.83
N ASP A 184 6.86 5.69 -3.38
CA ASP A 184 6.89 4.27 -3.77
C ASP A 184 5.61 3.87 -4.53
N THR A 185 4.82 4.85 -4.97
CA THR A 185 3.54 4.62 -5.64
C THR A 185 3.63 5.04 -7.10
N VAL A 186 3.40 4.10 -8.03
CA VAL A 186 3.07 4.45 -9.41
C VAL A 186 1.71 5.12 -9.42
N VAL A 187 1.69 6.41 -9.78
CA VAL A 187 0.47 7.22 -9.84
C VAL A 187 -0.20 7.13 -11.22
N GLU A 188 0.61 6.90 -12.25
CA GLU A 188 0.19 6.81 -13.65
C GLU A 188 1.19 5.98 -14.46
N ILE A 189 0.69 5.35 -15.52
CA ILE A 189 1.48 4.67 -16.54
C ILE A 189 0.98 5.07 -17.93
N SER A 190 1.89 5.26 -18.88
CA SER A 190 1.58 5.54 -20.28
C SER A 190 2.23 4.47 -21.19
N PRO A 191 1.49 3.90 -22.16
CA PRO A 191 0.07 4.12 -22.40
C PRO A 191 -0.80 3.56 -21.26
N PRO A 192 -1.99 4.13 -20.99
CA PRO A 192 -2.91 3.54 -20.03
C PRO A 192 -3.48 2.22 -20.55
N GLY A 193 -3.88 1.34 -19.62
CA GLY A 193 -4.68 0.15 -19.97
C GLY A 193 -5.97 0.53 -20.71
N ARG A 194 -6.45 -0.36 -21.57
CA ARG A 194 -7.60 -0.11 -22.46
C ARG A 194 -8.94 -0.61 -21.89
N ILE A 195 -8.91 -1.65 -21.06
CA ILE A 195 -10.09 -2.38 -20.57
C ILE A 195 -10.34 -2.03 -19.11
N TYR A 196 -9.32 -2.22 -18.27
CA TYR A 196 -9.38 -1.96 -16.85
C TYR A 196 -8.06 -1.37 -16.31
N PRO A 197 -7.73 -0.12 -16.71
CA PRO A 197 -6.46 0.52 -16.38
C PRO A 197 -6.17 0.55 -14.88
N LEU A 198 -4.97 0.08 -14.47
CA LEU A 198 -4.59 -0.11 -13.06
C LEU A 198 -4.28 1.21 -12.34
N TYR A 199 -3.42 2.04 -12.94
CA TYR A 199 -2.76 3.19 -12.28
C TYR A 199 -3.53 4.48 -12.49
N GLN A 200 -4.82 4.49 -12.12
CA GLN A 200 -5.68 5.67 -12.18
C GLN A 200 -5.62 6.40 -10.83
N ARG A 201 -4.48 7.02 -10.51
CA ARG A 201 -4.20 7.53 -9.15
C ARG A 201 -3.69 8.98 -9.14
N ARG A 202 -4.01 9.77 -10.17
CA ARG A 202 -3.65 11.20 -10.26
C ARG A 202 -4.11 12.03 -9.07
N ASN A 203 -5.14 11.60 -8.35
CA ASN A 203 -5.55 12.21 -7.09
C ASN A 203 -4.40 12.28 -6.07
N TYR A 204 -3.41 11.38 -6.10
CA TYR A 204 -2.25 11.44 -5.23
C TYR A 204 -1.29 12.59 -5.51
N LEU A 205 -1.41 13.27 -6.67
CA LEU A 205 -0.60 14.43 -7.02
C LEU A 205 -1.02 15.69 -6.25
N THR A 206 -2.19 15.70 -5.61
CA THR A 206 -2.57 16.82 -4.74
C THR A 206 -1.63 16.91 -3.53
N SER A 207 -1.44 18.12 -3.03
CA SER A 207 -0.53 18.42 -1.92
C SER A 207 -1.09 18.05 -0.54
N GLU A 208 -2.42 17.98 -0.41
CA GLU A 208 -3.11 17.65 0.84
C GLU A 208 -3.69 16.23 0.79
N ALA A 209 -3.44 15.47 1.85
CA ALA A 209 -4.03 14.15 2.03
C ALA A 209 -5.48 14.29 2.52
N PRO A 210 -6.47 13.66 1.86
CA PRO A 210 -7.83 13.64 2.36
C PRO A 210 -7.90 12.90 3.69
N GLN A 211 -8.69 13.43 4.63
CA GLN A 211 -8.82 12.88 5.98
C GLN A 211 -10.27 12.49 6.27
N LYS A 212 -10.42 11.40 7.01
CA LYS A 212 -11.70 10.96 7.56
C LYS A 212 -11.48 10.38 8.95
N ARG A 213 -12.38 10.67 9.89
CA ARG A 213 -12.37 10.00 11.19
C ARG A 213 -12.83 8.56 11.04
N VAL A 214 -12.00 7.64 11.50
CA VAL A 214 -12.27 6.20 11.51
C VAL A 214 -11.85 5.62 12.86
N SER A 215 -12.59 4.61 13.31
CA SER A 215 -12.21 3.75 14.43
C SER A 215 -11.60 2.49 13.85
N TYR A 216 -10.33 2.24 14.16
CA TYR A 216 -9.67 1.00 13.77
C TYR A 216 -10.08 -0.11 14.73
N HIS A 217 -10.26 -1.32 14.20
CA HIS A 217 -10.33 -2.50 15.04
C HIS A 217 -8.93 -2.81 15.57
N VAL A 218 -8.78 -2.85 16.89
CA VAL A 218 -7.54 -3.26 17.55
C VAL A 218 -7.83 -4.59 18.24
N PRO A 219 -7.32 -5.72 17.73
CA PRO A 219 -7.60 -7.01 18.32
C PRO A 219 -7.00 -7.11 19.71
N SER A 220 -7.69 -7.79 20.64
CA SER A 220 -7.18 -8.04 22.00
C SER A 220 -6.10 -9.13 22.04
N LYS A 221 -6.04 -9.98 21.00
CA LYS A 221 -5.00 -10.97 20.74
C LYS A 221 -4.64 -10.89 19.25
N GLU A 222 -3.37 -10.67 18.96
CA GLU A 222 -2.83 -10.69 17.60
C GLU A 222 -2.49 -12.15 17.22
N ILE A 223 -2.72 -12.52 15.96
CA ILE A 223 -2.38 -13.84 15.43
C ILE A 223 -1.13 -13.67 14.57
N HIS A 224 0.03 -13.99 15.10
CA HIS A 224 1.25 -14.00 14.30
C HIS A 224 1.34 -15.34 13.57
N TRP A 225 1.47 -15.28 12.23
CA TRP A 225 1.66 -16.45 11.36
C TRP A 225 3.14 -16.64 11.04
#